data_AF-A0A0F8VUZ3-F1
#
_entry.id   AF-A0A0F8VUZ3-F1
#
_cell.length_a   1.000
_cell.length_b   1.000
_cell.length_c   1.000
_cell.angle_alpha   90.00
_cell.angle_beta   90.00
_cell.angle_gamma   90.00
#
_symmetry.space_group_name_H-M   'P 1'
#
loop_
_entity.id
_entity.type
_entity.pdbx_description
1 polymer ?
#
loop_
_entity_poly.entity_id
_entity_poly.type
_entity_poly.pdbx_seq_one_letter_code
_entity_poly.pdbx_strand_id
1 'polypeptide(L)'
;MTYKDIIHNLDNGIDFSFSRFGDGEMFCMEGKEGMNCDRHKYFPDLGKALRNVLNDPKGVMALLPNGDKLRTLYDIDWADGRCFCDASIRGDLERFTDALIDKYVIVVGPLHLYELNFFNWFIQVPTRNAWLEYDRIKKELKPHNTIPVTPGNVIIYACGMMAPVLIHDLYREDITQIDVGAVFDPYCGVYSRLYHKDLKL
;
A
#
# COMPACT_ATOMS: atom_id res chain seq x y z
N MET A 1 8.37 -5.43 11.48
CA MET A 1 8.38 -6.28 10.27
C MET A 1 9.33 -5.68 9.23
N THR A 2 10.25 -6.48 8.71
CA THR A 2 11.25 -6.12 7.70
C THR A 2 10.86 -6.68 6.32
N TYR A 3 11.58 -6.31 5.26
CA TYR A 3 11.41 -6.94 3.94
C TYR A 3 11.61 -8.46 3.99
N LYS A 4 12.58 -8.94 4.78
CA LYS A 4 12.83 -10.38 4.94
C LYS A 4 11.67 -11.10 5.61
N ASP A 5 11.05 -10.46 6.61
CA ASP A 5 9.87 -11.02 7.28
C ASP A 5 8.68 -11.09 6.32
N ILE A 6 8.50 -10.07 5.46
CA ILE A 6 7.46 -10.06 4.42
C ILE A 6 7.66 -11.24 3.45
N ILE A 7 8.88 -11.42 2.92
CA ILE A 7 9.19 -12.55 2.03
C ILE A 7 8.96 -13.88 2.74
N HIS A 8 9.44 -14.03 3.98
CA HIS A 8 9.24 -15.24 4.76
C HIS A 8 7.76 -15.56 4.95
N ASN A 9 6.94 -14.56 5.29
CA ASN A 9 5.51 -14.75 5.46
C ASN A 9 4.84 -15.18 4.16
N LEU A 10 5.19 -14.53 3.04
CA LEU A 10 4.68 -14.92 1.72
C LEU A 10 5.06 -16.37 1.38
N ASP A 11 6.33 -16.74 1.51
CA ASP A 11 6.80 -18.10 1.20
C ASP A 11 6.10 -19.19 2.05
N ASN A 12 5.74 -18.86 3.29
CA ASN A 12 5.17 -19.82 4.24
C ASN A 12 3.64 -19.73 4.35
N GLY A 13 2.99 -18.90 3.53
CA GLY A 13 1.53 -18.71 3.57
C GLY A 13 1.04 -18.14 4.90
N ILE A 14 1.85 -17.32 5.57
CA ILE A 14 1.47 -16.60 6.79
C ILE A 14 0.84 -15.28 6.36
N ASP A 15 -0.46 -15.14 6.59
CA ASP A 15 -1.20 -13.94 6.22
C ASP A 15 -0.89 -12.74 7.13
N PHE A 16 -0.81 -11.55 6.54
CA PHE A 16 -0.53 -10.31 7.28
C PHE A 16 -1.08 -9.08 6.55
N SER A 17 -1.33 -8.01 7.31
CA SER A 17 -1.63 -6.68 6.74
C SER A 17 -0.47 -5.72 7.02
N PHE A 18 -0.06 -4.94 6.02
CA PHE A 18 1.07 -4.01 6.09
C PHE A 18 0.69 -2.65 5.48
N SER A 19 0.47 -1.66 6.34
CA SER A 19 0.06 -0.29 5.97
C SER A 19 1.23 0.68 6.15
N ARG A 20 1.43 1.59 5.20
CA ARG A 20 2.51 2.58 5.28
C ARG A 20 1.99 3.99 5.48
N PHE A 21 2.73 4.77 6.25
CA PHE A 21 2.43 6.17 6.52
C PHE A 21 3.65 7.03 6.22
N GLY A 22 3.44 8.19 5.61
CA GLY A 22 4.45 9.21 5.38
C GLY A 22 3.92 10.61 5.67
N ASP A 23 4.59 11.60 5.09
CA ASP A 23 4.21 13.01 5.21
C ASP A 23 2.85 13.32 4.58
N GLY A 24 2.50 12.68 3.46
CA GLY A 24 1.22 12.86 2.79
C GLY A 24 0.04 12.53 3.71
N GLU A 25 0.05 11.34 4.31
CA GLU A 25 -0.98 10.91 5.25
C GLU A 25 -1.01 11.85 6.48
N MET A 26 0.17 12.20 7.01
CA MET A 26 0.27 13.13 8.14
C MET A 26 -0.34 14.50 7.82
N PHE A 27 0.01 15.11 6.69
CA PHE A 27 -0.52 16.41 6.28
C PHE A 27 -2.03 16.36 6.01
N CYS A 28 -2.53 15.25 5.48
CA CYS A 28 -3.96 15.03 5.33
C CYS A 28 -4.66 14.98 6.69
N MET A 29 -4.07 14.28 7.66
CA MET A 29 -4.59 14.21 9.04
C MET A 29 -4.47 15.54 9.79
N GLU A 30 -3.50 16.39 9.47
CA GLU A 30 -3.40 17.75 10.04
C GLU A 30 -4.45 18.70 9.43
N GLY A 31 -5.17 18.28 8.39
CA GLY A 31 -6.16 19.11 7.70
C GLY A 31 -5.52 20.22 6.86
N LYS A 32 -4.28 20.02 6.38
CA LYS A 32 -3.63 20.99 5.49
C LYS A 32 -4.44 21.18 4.21
N GLU A 33 -4.40 22.40 3.69
CA GLU A 33 -4.91 22.68 2.35
C GLU A 33 -3.90 22.25 1.27
N GLY A 34 -4.42 21.96 0.07
CA GLY A 34 -3.60 21.60 -1.08
C GLY A 34 -3.55 20.09 -1.36
N MET A 35 -2.37 19.62 -1.75
CA MET A 35 -2.15 18.26 -2.25
C MET A 35 -0.75 17.74 -1.93
N ASN A 36 -0.57 16.42 -1.95
CA ASN A 36 0.75 15.79 -1.82
C ASN A 36 1.56 15.86 -3.13
N CYS A 37 2.77 15.29 -3.14
CA CYS A 37 3.65 15.28 -4.32
C CYS A 37 3.03 14.58 -5.54
N ASP A 38 2.11 13.64 -5.31
CA ASP A 38 1.34 12.93 -6.33
C ASP A 38 0.08 13.66 -6.78
N ARG A 39 -0.16 14.87 -6.26
CA ARG A 39 -1.36 15.69 -6.52
C ARG A 39 -2.67 15.05 -6.04
N HIS A 40 -2.62 14.22 -5.00
CA HIS A 40 -3.81 13.86 -4.23
C HIS A 40 -4.16 14.99 -3.28
N LYS A 41 -5.40 15.48 -3.37
CA LYS A 41 -5.92 16.47 -2.46
C LYS A 41 -6.01 15.90 -1.04
N TYR A 42 -5.73 16.75 -0.05
CA TYR A 42 -6.00 16.45 1.35
C TYR A 42 -7.50 16.61 1.62
N PHE A 43 -8.24 15.51 1.50
CA PHE A 43 -9.67 15.50 1.77
C PHE A 43 -9.92 15.43 3.29
N PRO A 44 -10.80 16.27 3.88
CA PRO A 44 -11.04 16.26 5.33
C PRO A 44 -11.55 14.93 5.89
N ASP A 45 -12.39 14.23 5.14
CA ASP A 45 -12.93 12.90 5.47
C ASP A 45 -11.86 11.81 5.37
N LEU A 46 -10.97 11.86 4.36
CA LEU A 46 -9.78 11.02 4.30
C LEU A 46 -8.87 11.24 5.52
N GLY A 47 -8.62 12.50 5.90
CA GLY A 47 -7.83 12.82 7.09
C GLY A 47 -8.45 12.25 8.36
N LYS A 48 -9.78 12.25 8.47
CA LYS A 48 -10.49 11.60 9.59
C LYS A 48 -10.32 10.09 9.55
N ALA A 49 -10.46 9.47 8.38
CA ALA A 49 -10.30 8.02 8.22
C ALA A 49 -8.87 7.57 8.59
N LEU A 50 -7.84 8.27 8.12
CA LEU A 50 -6.44 8.01 8.47
C LEU A 50 -6.18 8.11 9.98
N ARG A 51 -6.74 9.11 10.67
CA ARG A 51 -6.66 9.20 12.13
C ARG A 51 -7.30 8.00 12.81
N ASN A 52 -8.41 7.50 12.29
CA ASN A 52 -9.04 6.29 12.83
C ASN A 52 -8.11 5.08 12.69
N VAL A 53 -7.41 4.93 11.56
CA VAL A 53 -6.43 3.84 11.37
C VAL A 53 -5.34 3.87 12.45
N LEU A 54 -4.82 5.05 12.79
CA LEU A 54 -3.76 5.16 13.80
C LEU A 54 -4.27 5.06 15.26
N ASN A 55 -5.55 5.33 15.49
CA ASN A 55 -6.18 5.17 16.81
C ASN A 55 -6.62 3.72 17.09
N ASP A 56 -6.86 2.93 16.03
CA ASP A 56 -7.22 1.51 16.09
C ASP A 56 -6.37 0.71 15.07
N PRO A 57 -5.05 0.61 15.28
CA PRO A 57 -4.15 0.00 14.30
C PRO A 57 -4.45 -1.49 14.13
N LYS A 58 -4.55 -1.93 12.87
CA LYS A 58 -4.77 -3.33 12.50
C LYS A 58 -3.66 -3.83 11.58
N GLY A 59 -3.02 -4.92 11.99
CA GLY A 59 -1.81 -5.42 11.33
C GLY A 59 -0.59 -4.53 11.59
N VAL A 60 0.38 -4.61 10.69
CA VAL A 60 1.64 -3.89 10.81
C VAL A 60 1.51 -2.47 10.26
N MET A 61 1.82 -1.50 11.11
CA MET A 61 1.99 -0.11 10.71
C MET A 61 3.47 0.17 10.44
N ALA A 62 3.76 0.74 9.28
CA ALA A 62 5.11 1.05 8.86
C ALA A 62 5.26 2.54 8.54
N LEU A 63 6.40 3.11 8.90
CA LEU A 63 6.63 4.55 8.80
C LEU A 63 7.73 4.87 7.80
N LEU A 64 7.43 5.76 6.86
CA LEU A 64 8.40 6.38 5.97
C LEU A 64 9.18 7.47 6.71
N PRO A 65 10.45 7.76 6.35
CA PRO A 65 11.28 8.72 7.07
C PRO A 65 10.71 10.14 7.15
N ASN A 66 9.90 10.55 6.17
CA ASN A 66 9.25 11.85 6.15
C ASN A 66 8.01 11.94 7.06
N GLY A 67 7.55 10.81 7.62
CA GLY A 67 6.45 10.74 8.59
C GLY A 67 6.88 10.72 10.05
N ASP A 68 8.16 10.94 10.37
CA ASP A 68 8.75 10.64 11.70
C ASP A 68 8.02 11.30 12.89
N LYS A 69 7.37 12.45 12.68
CA LYS A 69 6.53 13.09 13.70
C LYS A 69 5.41 12.18 14.22
N LEU A 70 4.89 11.25 13.41
CA LEU A 70 3.87 10.30 13.83
C LEU A 70 4.34 9.39 14.97
N ARG A 71 5.65 9.11 15.10
CA ARG A 71 6.20 8.35 16.24
C ARG A 71 5.97 9.02 17.58
N THR A 72 5.94 10.35 17.59
CA THR A 72 5.74 11.12 18.82
C THR A 72 4.27 11.30 19.17
N LEU A 73 3.37 11.11 18.18
CA LEU A 73 1.93 11.31 18.33
C LEU A 73 1.19 10.01 18.63
N TYR A 74 1.74 8.87 18.23
CA TYR A 74 1.09 7.57 18.33
C TYR A 74 2.07 6.54 18.90
N ASP A 75 1.65 5.88 19.98
CA ASP A 75 2.37 4.77 20.62
C ASP A 75 2.11 3.47 19.85
N ILE A 76 2.83 3.31 18.73
CA ILE A 76 2.73 2.17 17.82
C ILE A 76 4.14 1.62 17.62
N ASP A 77 4.27 0.29 17.59
CA ASP A 77 5.52 -0.37 17.17
C ASP A 77 5.67 -0.27 15.64
N TRP A 78 6.27 0.83 15.19
CA TRP A 78 6.42 1.16 13.78
C TRP A 78 7.49 0.31 13.10
N ALA A 79 7.07 -0.46 12.09
CA ALA A 79 7.97 -1.07 11.12
C ALA A 79 8.63 -0.03 10.19
N ASP A 80 9.66 -0.44 9.47
CA ASP A 80 10.31 0.39 8.45
C ASP A 80 9.46 0.44 7.17
N GLY A 81 8.93 1.63 6.85
CA GLY A 81 8.14 1.86 5.63
C GLY A 81 8.96 1.89 4.34
N ARG A 82 10.30 2.00 4.41
CA ARG A 82 11.16 1.98 3.22
C ARG A 82 11.52 0.59 2.75
N CYS A 83 11.13 -0.47 3.44
CA CYS A 83 11.58 -1.83 3.17
C CYS A 83 11.50 -2.24 1.68
N PHE A 84 10.40 -1.88 0.99
CA PHE A 84 10.23 -2.10 -0.45
C PHE A 84 11.09 -1.18 -1.33
N CYS A 85 11.19 0.12 -0.99
CA CYS A 85 12.04 1.06 -1.72
C CYS A 85 13.50 0.63 -1.65
N ASP A 86 13.97 0.28 -0.45
CA ASP A 86 15.34 -0.14 -0.21
C ASP A 86 15.63 -1.49 -0.90
N ALA A 87 14.65 -2.41 -0.96
CA ALA A 87 14.76 -3.63 -1.75
C ALA A 87 14.86 -3.34 -3.25
N SER A 88 14.02 -2.43 -3.78
CA SER A 88 14.07 -2.01 -5.18
C SER A 88 15.42 -1.37 -5.54
N ILE A 89 15.95 -0.48 -4.69
CA ILE A 89 17.28 0.14 -4.88
C ILE A 89 18.40 -0.90 -4.93
N ARG A 90 18.30 -1.98 -4.14
CA ARG A 90 19.29 -3.06 -4.14
C ARG A 90 19.14 -4.05 -5.29
N GLY A 91 18.03 -4.00 -6.04
CA GLY A 91 17.70 -5.01 -7.05
C GLY A 91 17.07 -6.29 -6.46
N ASP A 92 16.61 -6.24 -5.21
CA ASP A 92 16.06 -7.41 -4.51
C ASP A 92 14.53 -7.56 -4.69
N LEU A 93 13.88 -6.67 -5.47
CA LEU A 93 12.42 -6.64 -5.58
C LEU A 93 11.86 -7.86 -6.34
N GLU A 94 12.66 -8.47 -7.21
CA GLU A 94 12.30 -9.73 -7.90
C GLU A 94 11.94 -10.84 -6.90
N ARG A 95 12.61 -10.88 -5.74
CA ARG A 95 12.29 -11.87 -4.70
C ARG A 95 10.86 -11.74 -4.18
N PHE A 96 10.32 -10.53 -4.16
CA PHE A 96 8.93 -10.29 -3.79
C PHE A 96 7.97 -10.82 -4.85
N THR A 97 8.24 -10.59 -6.14
CA THR A 97 7.41 -11.13 -7.21
C THR A 97 7.48 -12.66 -7.28
N ASP A 98 8.66 -13.25 -7.01
CA ASP A 98 8.80 -14.71 -6.92
C ASP A 98 7.96 -15.30 -5.79
N ALA A 99 7.90 -14.63 -4.63
CA ALA A 99 7.09 -15.07 -3.49
C ALA A 99 5.58 -15.01 -3.76
N LEU A 100 5.16 -14.39 -4.86
CA LEU A 100 3.75 -14.24 -5.27
C LEU A 100 3.31 -15.25 -6.34
N ILE A 101 4.24 -15.98 -6.97
CA ILE A 101 3.96 -16.75 -8.20
C ILE A 101 2.85 -17.80 -8.06
N ASP A 102 2.75 -18.43 -6.89
CA ASP A 102 1.76 -19.47 -6.57
C ASP A 102 0.54 -18.91 -5.81
N LYS A 103 0.39 -17.59 -5.75
CA LYS A 103 -0.68 -16.92 -4.99
C LYS A 103 -1.71 -16.32 -5.93
N TYR A 104 -2.94 -16.20 -5.43
CA TYR A 104 -3.96 -15.38 -6.11
C TYR A 104 -3.79 -13.93 -5.69
N VAL A 105 -3.28 -13.10 -6.60
CA VAL A 105 -2.90 -11.72 -6.36
C VAL A 105 -3.90 -10.76 -7.01
N ILE A 106 -4.38 -9.80 -6.21
CA ILE A 106 -5.23 -8.70 -6.64
C ILE A 106 -4.42 -7.41 -6.50
N VAL A 107 -4.28 -6.65 -7.59
CA VAL A 107 -3.60 -5.34 -7.57
C VAL A 107 -4.64 -4.22 -7.63
N VAL A 108 -4.52 -3.24 -6.74
CA VAL A 108 -5.32 -2.01 -6.71
C VAL A 108 -4.40 -0.84 -7.01
N GLY A 109 -4.43 -0.31 -8.23
CA GLY A 109 -3.40 0.62 -8.69
C GLY A 109 -3.75 1.41 -9.95
N PRO A 110 -2.94 2.43 -10.29
CA PRO A 110 -3.08 3.19 -11.53
C PRO A 110 -2.81 2.32 -12.76
N LEU A 111 -3.44 2.68 -13.89
CA LEU A 111 -3.47 1.86 -15.11
C LEU A 111 -2.10 1.39 -15.61
N HIS A 112 -1.03 2.18 -15.43
CA HIS A 112 0.31 1.77 -15.87
C HIS A 112 0.82 0.52 -15.16
N LEU A 113 0.32 0.19 -13.96
CA LEU A 113 0.65 -1.05 -13.26
C LEU A 113 -0.04 -2.29 -13.85
N TYR A 114 -0.92 -2.14 -14.84
CA TYR A 114 -1.50 -3.26 -15.57
C TYR A 114 -0.47 -4.03 -16.40
N GLU A 115 0.70 -3.41 -16.67
CA GLU A 115 1.83 -4.05 -17.34
C GLU A 115 2.56 -5.09 -16.47
N LEU A 116 2.27 -5.15 -15.17
CA LEU A 116 2.80 -6.18 -14.28
C LEU A 116 2.20 -7.55 -14.64
N ASN A 117 3.00 -8.62 -14.54
CA ASN A 117 2.61 -9.96 -15.00
C ASN A 117 2.34 -10.97 -13.86
N PHE A 118 2.37 -10.53 -12.60
CA PHE A 118 2.22 -11.41 -11.43
C PHE A 118 0.84 -11.36 -10.77
N PHE A 119 -0.14 -10.65 -11.36
CA PHE A 119 -1.49 -10.54 -10.79
C PHE A 119 -2.53 -11.39 -11.52
N ASN A 120 -3.57 -11.79 -10.78
CA ASN A 120 -4.73 -12.50 -11.32
C ASN A 120 -5.92 -11.57 -11.54
N TRP A 121 -5.99 -10.47 -10.78
CA TRP A 121 -7.02 -9.44 -10.94
C TRP A 121 -6.45 -8.04 -10.75
N PHE A 122 -7.01 -7.07 -11.47
CA PHE A 122 -6.60 -5.67 -11.40
C PHE A 122 -7.81 -4.76 -11.18
N ILE A 123 -7.74 -3.91 -10.15
CA ILE A 123 -8.69 -2.85 -9.89
C ILE A 123 -8.00 -1.52 -10.20
N GLN A 124 -8.40 -0.90 -11.31
CA GLN A 124 -7.86 0.39 -11.69
C GLN A 124 -8.31 1.48 -10.70
N VAL A 125 -7.39 2.36 -10.31
CA VAL A 125 -7.67 3.62 -9.63
C VAL A 125 -7.15 4.81 -10.43
N PRO A 126 -7.72 6.02 -10.28
CA PRO A 126 -7.16 7.20 -10.93
C PRO A 126 -5.80 7.55 -10.31
N THR A 127 -4.89 8.09 -11.12
CA THR A 127 -3.56 8.54 -10.70
C THR A 127 -3.58 9.73 -9.74
N ARG A 128 -4.76 10.35 -9.56
CA ARG A 128 -4.99 11.48 -8.65
C ARG A 128 -6.34 11.34 -7.99
N ASN A 129 -6.45 11.79 -6.74
CA ASN A 129 -7.70 11.80 -5.98
C ASN A 129 -8.39 10.42 -5.92
N ALA A 130 -7.60 9.34 -5.85
CA ALA A 130 -8.11 7.97 -5.73
C ALA A 130 -9.11 7.76 -4.58
N TRP A 131 -9.07 8.62 -3.55
CA TRP A 131 -10.06 8.64 -2.46
C TRP A 131 -11.51 8.75 -2.94
N LEU A 132 -11.76 9.42 -4.07
CA LEU A 132 -13.11 9.55 -4.63
C LEU A 132 -13.70 8.20 -5.09
N GLU A 133 -12.85 7.19 -5.30
CA GLU A 133 -13.24 5.84 -5.71
C GLU A 133 -13.32 4.86 -4.52
N TYR A 134 -13.13 5.34 -3.29
CA TYR A 134 -13.04 4.50 -2.09
C TYR A 134 -14.23 3.55 -1.95
N ASP A 135 -15.46 4.04 -2.07
CA ASP A 135 -16.66 3.21 -1.89
C ASP A 135 -16.80 2.15 -2.98
N ARG A 136 -16.42 2.46 -4.23
CA ARG A 136 -16.41 1.50 -5.34
C ARG A 136 -15.41 0.39 -5.06
N ILE A 137 -14.16 0.75 -4.73
CA ILE A 137 -13.08 -0.20 -4.50
C ILE A 137 -13.40 -1.08 -3.28
N LYS A 138 -13.86 -0.49 -2.18
CA LYS A 138 -14.28 -1.21 -0.99
C LYS A 138 -15.40 -2.20 -1.29
N LYS A 139 -16.34 -1.85 -2.17
CA LYS A 139 -17.40 -2.76 -2.61
C LYS A 139 -16.82 -3.91 -3.44
N GLU A 140 -15.94 -3.64 -4.40
CA GLU A 140 -15.33 -4.68 -5.24
C GLU A 140 -14.52 -5.72 -4.46
N LEU A 141 -13.83 -5.29 -3.39
CA LEU A 141 -13.00 -6.15 -2.55
C LEU A 141 -13.75 -6.91 -1.45
N LYS A 142 -15.06 -6.71 -1.28
CA LYS A 142 -15.84 -7.46 -0.30
C LYS A 142 -16.05 -8.92 -0.77
N PRO A 143 -16.09 -9.90 0.16
CA PRO A 143 -16.43 -11.27 -0.17
C PRO A 143 -17.76 -11.37 -0.93
N HIS A 144 -17.84 -12.28 -1.90
CA HIS A 144 -19.03 -12.54 -2.73
C HIS A 144 -19.44 -11.43 -3.71
N ASN A 145 -18.63 -10.39 -3.90
CA ASN A 145 -18.80 -9.44 -4.99
C ASN A 145 -18.02 -9.91 -6.23
N THR A 146 -17.74 -8.99 -7.15
CA THR A 146 -17.12 -9.24 -8.45
C THR A 146 -15.80 -9.99 -8.35
N ILE A 147 -15.07 -9.86 -7.23
CA ILE A 147 -13.74 -10.42 -7.03
C ILE A 147 -13.82 -11.49 -5.95
N PRO A 148 -13.31 -12.72 -6.21
CA PRO A 148 -13.36 -13.81 -5.25
C PRO A 148 -12.27 -13.65 -4.18
N VAL A 149 -12.41 -12.66 -3.28
CA VAL A 149 -11.47 -12.48 -2.16
C VAL A 149 -11.67 -13.60 -1.13
N THR A 150 -10.85 -14.65 -1.24
CA THR A 150 -10.88 -15.86 -0.41
C THR A 150 -9.66 -15.95 0.50
N PRO A 151 -9.67 -16.83 1.51
CA PRO A 151 -8.49 -17.08 2.35
C PRO A 151 -7.22 -17.35 1.53
N GLY A 152 -6.08 -16.83 1.98
CA GLY A 152 -4.76 -16.95 1.34
C GLY A 152 -4.54 -16.05 0.11
N ASN A 153 -5.50 -15.21 -0.27
CA ASN A 153 -5.29 -14.21 -1.32
C ASN A 153 -4.33 -13.11 -0.87
N VAL A 154 -3.65 -12.49 -1.83
CA VAL A 154 -2.81 -11.30 -1.62
C VAL A 154 -3.43 -10.10 -2.31
N ILE A 155 -3.61 -9.00 -1.58
CA ILE A 155 -4.06 -7.73 -2.12
C ILE A 155 -2.93 -6.71 -2.02
N ILE A 156 -2.53 -6.15 -3.15
CA ILE A 156 -1.45 -5.17 -3.26
C ILE A 156 -2.04 -3.80 -3.58
N TYR A 157 -1.75 -2.82 -2.73
CA TYR A 157 -2.29 -1.47 -2.83
C TYR A 157 -1.21 -0.48 -3.29
N ALA A 158 -1.49 0.18 -4.42
CA ALA A 158 -0.72 1.26 -5.01
C ALA A 158 -1.61 2.49 -5.25
N CYS A 159 -2.39 2.87 -4.23
CA CYS A 159 -3.45 3.89 -4.35
C CYS A 159 -3.27 5.09 -3.39
N GLY A 160 -2.02 5.43 -3.06
CA GLY A 160 -1.66 6.58 -2.24
C GLY A 160 -2.27 6.54 -0.83
N MET A 161 -2.62 7.72 -0.30
CA MET A 161 -3.15 7.90 1.06
C MET A 161 -4.44 7.10 1.37
N MET A 162 -5.11 6.54 0.36
CA MET A 162 -6.27 5.67 0.55
C MET A 162 -5.88 4.26 0.99
N ALA A 163 -4.68 3.79 0.67
CA ALA A 163 -4.26 2.40 0.91
C ALA A 163 -4.37 2.00 2.40
N PRO A 164 -3.84 2.78 3.37
CA PRO A 164 -3.96 2.41 4.78
C PRO A 164 -5.41 2.31 5.27
N VAL A 165 -6.31 3.13 4.72
CA VAL A 165 -7.73 3.13 5.06
C VAL A 165 -8.42 1.88 4.52
N LEU A 166 -8.13 1.49 3.26
CA LEU A 166 -8.67 0.25 2.69
C LEU A 166 -8.22 -0.97 3.47
N ILE A 167 -6.92 -1.07 3.80
CA ILE A 167 -6.35 -2.19 4.57
C ILE A 167 -7.02 -2.29 5.94
N HIS A 168 -7.21 -1.16 6.63
CA HIS A 168 -7.86 -1.13 7.94
C HIS A 168 -9.34 -1.55 7.88
N ASP A 169 -10.09 -1.02 6.92
CA ASP A 169 -11.53 -1.23 6.83
C ASP A 169 -11.93 -2.59 6.25
N LEU A 170 -11.02 -3.21 5.49
CA LEU A 170 -11.15 -4.56 4.95
C LEU A 170 -10.26 -5.56 5.69
N TYR A 171 -9.75 -5.19 6.88
CA TYR A 171 -8.85 -6.01 7.65
C TYR A 171 -9.41 -7.41 7.89
N ARG A 172 -8.57 -8.40 7.65
CA ARG A 172 -8.84 -9.83 7.73
C ARG A 172 -7.53 -10.53 8.07
N GLU A 173 -7.63 -11.57 8.90
CA GLU A 173 -6.46 -12.36 9.35
C GLU A 173 -6.14 -13.52 8.41
N ASP A 174 -7.04 -13.82 7.47
CA ASP A 174 -6.96 -14.94 6.53
C ASP A 174 -6.55 -14.51 5.13
N ILE A 175 -6.11 -13.26 4.93
CA ILE A 175 -5.56 -12.77 3.66
C ILE A 175 -4.36 -11.88 3.91
N THR A 176 -3.52 -11.74 2.90
CA THR A 176 -2.39 -10.82 2.91
C THR A 176 -2.76 -9.49 2.25
N GLN A 177 -2.44 -8.36 2.87
CA GLN A 177 -2.73 -7.02 2.38
C GLN A 177 -1.49 -6.13 2.50
N ILE A 178 -1.04 -5.51 1.41
CA ILE A 178 0.26 -4.83 1.39
C ILE A 178 0.13 -3.48 0.67
N ASP A 179 0.42 -2.39 1.37
CA ASP A 179 0.70 -1.10 0.76
C ASP A 179 2.12 -1.09 0.17
N VAL A 180 2.22 -1.12 -1.15
CA VAL A 180 3.49 -1.00 -1.90
C VAL A 180 3.66 0.38 -2.52
N GLY A 181 2.58 1.17 -2.64
CA GLY A 181 2.59 2.51 -3.20
C GLY A 181 3.25 2.54 -4.57
N ALA A 182 4.21 3.44 -4.79
CA ALA A 182 4.82 3.67 -6.09
C ALA A 182 6.00 2.74 -6.42
N VAL A 183 6.27 1.68 -5.65
CA VAL A 183 7.51 0.89 -5.83
C VAL A 183 7.63 0.22 -7.21
N PHE A 184 6.49 -0.12 -7.82
CA PHE A 184 6.42 -0.79 -9.13
C PHE A 184 6.33 0.16 -10.32
N ASP A 185 6.11 1.47 -10.09
CA ASP A 185 6.01 2.46 -11.17
C ASP A 185 7.18 2.39 -12.17
N PRO A 186 8.46 2.31 -11.76
CA PRO A 186 9.56 2.41 -12.71
C PRO A 186 9.76 1.10 -13.49
N TYR A 187 9.29 -0.02 -12.98
CA TYR A 187 9.19 -1.30 -13.72
C TYR A 187 8.11 -1.27 -14.80
N CYS A 188 7.25 -0.25 -14.77
CA CYS A 188 6.23 0.04 -15.79
C CYS A 188 6.55 1.34 -16.56
N GLY A 189 7.81 1.81 -16.52
CA GLY A 189 8.25 3.01 -17.24
C GLY A 189 7.84 4.36 -16.63
N VAL A 190 7.34 4.38 -15.39
CA VAL A 190 6.89 5.60 -14.69
C VAL A 190 7.83 5.97 -13.54
N TYR A 191 8.40 7.19 -13.58
CA TYR A 191 9.35 7.67 -12.58
C TYR A 191 8.71 8.72 -11.66
N SER A 192 7.82 8.27 -10.75
CA SER A 192 7.03 9.14 -9.87
C SER A 192 7.72 9.53 -8.55
N ARG A 193 8.87 8.93 -8.22
CA ARG A 193 9.62 9.19 -6.98
C ARG A 193 11.07 9.55 -7.27
N LEU A 194 11.65 10.37 -6.40
CA LEU A 194 13.03 10.82 -6.53
C LEU A 194 14.03 9.65 -6.55
N TYR A 195 13.81 8.58 -5.78
CA TYR A 195 14.72 7.44 -5.74
C TYR A 195 14.64 6.54 -6.98
N HIS A 196 13.61 6.68 -7.83
CA HIS A 196 13.49 5.85 -9.04
C HIS A 196 14.62 6.11 -10.04
N LYS A 197 15.28 7.28 -9.97
CA LYS A 197 16.45 7.62 -10.80
C LYS A 197 17.70 6.82 -10.43
N ASP A 198 17.74 6.26 -9.22
CA ASP A 198 18.89 5.55 -8.67
C ASP A 198 18.76 4.03 -8.87
N LEU A 199 17.68 3.57 -9.52
CA LEU A 199 17.42 2.16 -9.79
C LEU A 199 18.28 1.65 -10.95
N LYS A 200 18.66 0.38 -10.85
CA LYS A 200 19.36 -0.37 -11.90
C LYS A 200 18.35 -1.31 -12.59
N LEU A 201 17.52 -0.72 -13.46
CA LEU A 201 16.48 -1.43 -14.23
C LEU A 201 16.98 -1.83 -15.61
#